data_AF-A0A095WVG1-F1
#
_entry.id   AF-A0A095WVG1-F1
#
_cell.length_a   1.000
_cell.length_b   1.000
_cell.length_c   1.000
_cell.angle_alpha   90.00
_cell.angle_beta   90.00
_cell.angle_gamma   90.00
#
_symmetry.space_group_name_H-M   'P 1'
#
loop_
_entity.id
_entity.type
_entity.pdbx_description
1 polymer ?
#
loop_
_entity_poly.entity_id
_entity_poly.type
_entity_poly.pdbx_seq_one_letter_code
_entity_poly.pdbx_strand_id
1 'polypeptide(L)'
;MEALRARQARNFLATLLLSQGVPMLQGGDEQGRSQRGNNNAYCQDNELGWVCWDEADTALQAFTGALLALRAGEPLLRADRYRHRDADNDGQRLAWLAPEGGELGGKAWHDPRRCCVGCLLGQDGGHGPAPYSLLLVMNGGEEPVSFTLPKAGPWQRRVDTAEAPWVFRGEPVAGASTEVQGRSLQLLRGGPWTPAGEEGRQ
;
A
#
# COMPACT_ATOMS: atom_id res chain seq x y z
N MET A 1 -12.94 -12.83 -14.95
CA MET A 1 -13.12 -11.52 -14.29
C MET A 1 -12.53 -10.44 -15.20
N GLU A 2 -13.21 -9.32 -15.42
CA GLU A 2 -12.64 -8.20 -16.18
C GLU A 2 -11.36 -7.68 -15.51
N ALA A 3 -10.32 -7.37 -16.29
CA ALA A 3 -8.98 -7.03 -15.76
C ALA A 3 -9.02 -5.84 -14.78
N LEU A 4 -9.87 -4.85 -15.04
CA LEU A 4 -10.05 -3.70 -14.16
C LEU A 4 -10.66 -4.11 -12.82
N ARG A 5 -11.70 -4.94 -12.81
CA ARG A 5 -12.33 -5.43 -11.58
C ARG A 5 -11.35 -6.23 -10.72
N ALA A 6 -10.53 -7.08 -11.34
CA ALA A 6 -9.50 -7.84 -10.66
C ALA A 6 -8.43 -6.93 -10.02
N ARG A 7 -8.06 -5.83 -10.68
CA ARG A 7 -7.18 -4.80 -10.11
C ARG A 7 -7.84 -4.05 -8.96
N GLN A 8 -9.10 -3.66 -9.08
CA GLN A 8 -9.83 -2.97 -8.01
C GLN A 8 -9.95 -3.83 -6.75
N ALA A 9 -10.25 -5.12 -6.88
CA ALA A 9 -10.27 -6.05 -5.75
C ALA A 9 -8.91 -6.06 -5.02
N ARG A 10 -7.80 -6.14 -5.78
CA ARG A 10 -6.45 -6.06 -5.22
C ARG A 10 -6.17 -4.71 -4.56
N ASN A 11 -6.62 -3.60 -5.14
CA ASN A 11 -6.47 -2.27 -4.55
C ASN A 11 -7.16 -2.18 -3.19
N PHE A 12 -8.41 -2.64 -3.08
CA PHE A 12 -9.14 -2.57 -1.81
C PHE A 12 -8.49 -3.45 -0.74
N LEU A 13 -8.08 -4.68 -1.10
CA LEU A 13 -7.34 -5.57 -0.21
C LEU A 13 -6.01 -4.96 0.22
N ALA A 14 -5.23 -4.41 -0.72
CA ALA A 14 -3.95 -3.77 -0.43
C ALA A 14 -4.13 -2.54 0.48
N THR A 15 -5.07 -1.64 0.16
CA THR A 15 -5.36 -0.47 0.99
C THR A 15 -5.74 -0.88 2.41
N LEU A 16 -6.62 -1.87 2.58
CA LEU A 16 -7.02 -2.36 3.89
C LEU A 16 -5.84 -2.96 4.66
N LEU A 17 -5.08 -3.86 4.03
CA LEU A 17 -4.01 -4.62 4.69
C LEU A 17 -2.70 -3.83 4.84
N LEU A 18 -2.50 -2.72 4.14
CA LEU A 18 -1.33 -1.86 4.26
C LEU A 18 -1.61 -0.61 5.11
N SER A 19 -2.88 -0.31 5.43
CA SER A 19 -3.22 0.80 6.32
C SER A 19 -2.81 0.53 7.78
N GLN A 20 -2.64 1.61 8.55
CA GLN A 20 -2.45 1.50 10.00
C GLN A 20 -3.75 1.04 10.68
N GLY A 21 -3.63 0.40 11.85
CA GLY A 21 -4.76 -0.11 12.64
C GLY A 21 -4.98 -1.63 12.52
N VAL A 22 -6.20 -2.07 12.83
CA VAL A 22 -6.57 -3.50 12.83
C VAL A 22 -7.52 -3.78 11.65
N PRO A 23 -7.05 -4.42 10.57
CA PRO A 23 -7.90 -4.70 9.41
C PRO A 23 -8.91 -5.81 9.72
N MET A 24 -10.12 -5.68 9.16
CA MET A 24 -11.15 -6.70 9.20
C MET A 24 -11.50 -7.13 7.77
N LEU A 25 -11.38 -8.41 7.47
CA LEU A 25 -11.77 -8.99 6.19
C LEU A 25 -13.13 -9.66 6.30
N GLN A 26 -13.99 -9.46 5.30
CA GLN A 26 -15.21 -10.24 5.16
C GLN A 26 -14.85 -11.60 4.56
N GLY A 27 -15.19 -12.68 5.27
CA GLY A 27 -14.88 -14.04 4.83
C GLY A 27 -15.45 -14.34 3.45
N GLY A 28 -14.60 -14.80 2.54
CA GLY A 28 -14.91 -15.07 1.13
C GLY A 28 -14.40 -13.99 0.16
N ASP A 29 -14.05 -12.80 0.63
CA ASP A 29 -13.51 -11.74 -0.25
C ASP A 29 -12.15 -12.14 -0.83
N GLU A 30 -11.34 -12.88 -0.07
CA GLU A 30 -10.04 -13.40 -0.48
C GLU A 30 -10.11 -14.35 -1.68
N GLN A 31 -11.28 -14.95 -1.93
CA GLN A 31 -11.55 -15.88 -3.03
C GLN A 31 -12.50 -15.31 -4.08
N GLY A 32 -12.89 -14.03 -3.96
CA GLY A 32 -13.76 -13.36 -4.92
C GLY A 32 -15.24 -13.72 -4.79
N ARG A 33 -15.72 -14.04 -3.57
CA ARG A 33 -17.14 -14.37 -3.31
C ARG A 33 -18.06 -13.28 -3.87
N SER A 34 -19.17 -13.72 -4.47
CA SER A 34 -20.18 -12.81 -5.01
C SER A 34 -21.59 -13.20 -4.59
N GLN A 35 -22.34 -12.22 -4.09
CA GLN A 35 -23.79 -12.34 -3.84
C GLN A 35 -24.61 -11.87 -5.06
N ARG A 36 -24.01 -11.89 -6.26
CA ARG A 36 -24.60 -11.46 -7.55
C ARG A 36 -25.24 -10.06 -7.52
N GLY A 37 -24.63 -9.15 -6.76
CA GLY A 37 -25.09 -7.76 -6.62
C GLY A 37 -26.11 -7.53 -5.50
N ASN A 38 -26.55 -8.58 -4.79
CA ASN A 38 -27.33 -8.42 -3.58
C ASN A 38 -26.42 -7.92 -2.44
N ASN A 39 -26.67 -6.72 -1.93
CA ASN A 39 -25.93 -6.14 -0.80
C ASN A 39 -26.59 -6.40 0.56
N ASN A 40 -27.67 -7.18 0.60
CA ASN A 40 -28.47 -7.46 1.77
C ASN A 40 -29.00 -8.90 1.79
N ALA A 41 -28.09 -9.88 1.68
CA ALA A 41 -28.42 -11.31 1.62
C ALA A 41 -28.85 -11.93 2.99
N TYR A 42 -29.40 -11.15 3.91
CA TYR A 42 -29.66 -11.57 5.30
C TYR A 42 -30.65 -12.74 5.42
N CYS A 43 -31.60 -12.86 4.49
CA CYS A 43 -32.61 -13.92 4.46
C CYS A 43 -32.31 -15.02 3.43
N GLN A 44 -31.10 -15.05 2.87
CA GLN A 44 -30.72 -15.96 1.80
C GLN A 44 -29.89 -17.12 2.35
N ASP A 45 -30.57 -18.20 2.76
CA ASP A 45 -29.93 -19.48 3.06
C ASP A 45 -29.91 -20.36 1.80
N ASN A 46 -29.04 -19.99 0.85
CA ASN A 46 -28.85 -20.67 -0.43
C ASN A 46 -27.48 -20.29 -1.03
N GLU A 47 -27.22 -20.69 -2.27
CA GLU A 47 -25.96 -20.48 -2.98
C GLU A 47 -25.53 -19.00 -3.10
N LEU A 48 -26.45 -18.03 -2.91
CA LEU A 48 -26.08 -16.61 -2.82
C LEU A 48 -25.38 -16.26 -1.51
N GLY A 49 -25.73 -16.93 -0.41
CA GLY A 49 -25.17 -16.69 0.91
C GLY A 49 -23.97 -17.58 1.23
N TRP A 50 -23.90 -18.77 0.64
CA TRP A 50 -22.87 -19.75 0.92
C TRP A 50 -21.50 -19.37 0.32
N VAL A 51 -20.43 -19.91 0.91
CA VAL A 51 -19.07 -19.81 0.36
C VAL A 51 -18.87 -20.98 -0.61
N CYS A 52 -18.68 -20.68 -1.89
CA CYS A 52 -18.38 -21.68 -2.91
C CYS A 52 -16.86 -21.88 -3.03
N TRP A 53 -16.36 -23.03 -2.56
CA TRP A 53 -14.92 -23.34 -2.57
C TRP A 53 -14.40 -23.77 -3.94
N ASP A 54 -15.24 -24.40 -4.76
CA ASP A 54 -14.85 -24.93 -6.08
C ASP A 54 -14.58 -23.82 -7.12
N GLU A 55 -15.15 -22.63 -6.92
CA GLU A 55 -15.01 -21.47 -7.82
C GLU A 55 -14.04 -20.41 -7.29
N ALA A 56 -13.21 -20.76 -6.31
CA ALA A 56 -12.31 -19.81 -5.66
C ALA A 56 -11.29 -19.19 -6.64
N ASP A 57 -11.14 -17.85 -6.59
CA ASP A 57 -10.04 -17.16 -7.24
C ASP A 57 -8.73 -17.41 -6.47
N THR A 58 -8.03 -18.49 -6.83
CA THR A 58 -6.78 -18.91 -6.19
C THR A 58 -5.66 -17.86 -6.30
N ALA A 59 -5.67 -17.04 -7.36
CA ALA A 59 -4.71 -15.96 -7.51
C ALA A 59 -4.98 -14.82 -6.51
N LEU A 60 -6.25 -14.50 -6.26
CA LEU A 60 -6.64 -13.54 -5.24
C LEU A 60 -6.36 -14.06 -3.82
N GLN A 61 -6.58 -15.36 -3.58
CA GLN A 61 -6.24 -16.00 -2.30
C GLN A 61 -4.74 -15.93 -2.04
N ALA A 62 -3.92 -16.29 -3.03
CA ALA A 62 -2.47 -16.21 -2.94
C ALA A 62 -1.98 -14.77 -2.70
N PHE A 63 -2.57 -13.80 -3.41
CA PHE A 63 -2.29 -12.38 -3.20
C PHE A 63 -2.64 -11.93 -1.77
N THR A 64 -3.83 -12.28 -1.29
CA THR A 64 -4.30 -11.92 0.06
C THR A 64 -3.41 -12.53 1.14
N GLY A 65 -3.06 -13.81 1.00
CA GLY A 65 -2.12 -14.49 1.90
C GLY A 65 -0.74 -13.84 1.91
N ALA A 66 -0.22 -13.47 0.74
CA ALA A 66 1.06 -12.79 0.61
C ALA A 66 1.04 -11.39 1.26
N LEU A 67 -0.04 -10.63 1.11
CA LEU A 67 -0.22 -9.34 1.80
C LEU A 67 -0.30 -9.49 3.32
N LEU A 68 -1.00 -10.51 3.82
CA LEU A 68 -1.08 -10.80 5.26
C LEU A 68 0.31 -11.15 5.83
N ALA A 69 1.07 -11.99 5.13
CA ALA A 69 2.44 -12.34 5.51
C ALA A 69 3.36 -11.11 5.49
N LEU A 70 3.23 -10.26 4.46
CA LEU A 70 3.96 -8.99 4.37
C LEU A 70 3.62 -8.08 5.55
N ARG A 71 2.34 -7.86 5.84
CA ARG A 71 1.90 -7.04 6.98
C ARG A 71 2.43 -7.56 8.31
N ALA A 72 2.40 -8.87 8.52
CA ALA A 72 2.92 -9.49 9.73
C ALA A 72 4.43 -9.23 9.88
N GLY A 73 5.18 -9.33 8.79
CA GLY A 73 6.63 -9.11 8.74
C GLY A 73 7.09 -7.65 8.74
N GLU A 74 6.20 -6.67 8.56
CA GLU A 74 6.54 -5.25 8.46
C GLU A 74 5.99 -4.44 9.65
N PRO A 75 6.79 -4.20 10.71
CA PRO A 75 6.38 -3.40 11.87
C PRO A 75 5.88 -2.00 11.50
N LEU A 76 6.45 -1.40 10.45
CA LEU A 76 6.02 -0.09 9.97
C LEU A 76 4.54 -0.06 9.53
N LEU A 77 3.88 -1.20 9.26
CA LEU A 77 2.45 -1.25 8.91
C LEU A 77 1.52 -1.49 10.12
N ARG A 78 2.10 -1.70 11.31
CA ARG A 78 1.38 -2.12 12.53
C ARG A 78 1.73 -1.24 13.72
N ALA A 79 1.77 0.08 13.52
CA ALA A 79 2.05 1.02 14.61
C ALA A 79 0.99 0.89 15.72
N ASP A 80 1.44 1.02 16.98
CA ASP A 80 0.57 1.06 18.17
C ASP A 80 0.09 2.48 18.50
N ARG A 81 0.63 3.49 17.79
CA ARG A 81 0.37 4.92 17.97
C ARG A 81 0.34 5.65 16.64
N TYR A 82 -0.21 6.86 16.66
CA TYR A 82 -0.18 7.73 15.49
C TYR A 82 1.25 8.22 15.24
N ARG A 83 1.63 8.27 13.95
CA ARG A 83 2.91 8.81 13.50
C ARG A 83 2.76 10.23 13.02
N HIS A 84 3.82 10.99 13.23
CA HIS A 84 3.93 12.38 12.82
C HIS A 84 5.15 12.56 11.92
N ARG A 85 5.35 13.80 11.48
CA ARG A 85 6.51 14.17 10.65
C ARG A 85 7.83 13.94 11.36
N ASP A 86 7.89 14.29 12.64
CA ASP A 86 9.05 14.10 13.49
C ASP A 86 9.03 12.67 14.05
N ALA A 87 10.23 12.09 14.21
CA ALA A 87 10.37 10.75 14.75
C ALA A 87 9.93 10.68 16.21
N ASP A 88 9.23 9.60 16.56
CA ASP A 88 8.96 9.25 17.95
C ASP A 88 10.17 8.59 18.64
N ASN A 89 9.98 8.17 19.90
CA ASN A 89 11.05 7.53 20.70
C ASN A 89 11.52 6.17 20.15
N ASP A 90 10.75 5.56 19.26
CA ASP A 90 11.07 4.31 18.57
C ASP A 90 11.67 4.56 17.17
N GLY A 91 11.82 5.85 16.80
CA GLY A 91 12.37 6.30 15.53
C GLY A 91 11.39 6.21 14.37
N GLN A 92 10.09 6.11 14.63
CA GLN A 92 9.09 5.99 13.59
C GLN A 92 8.56 7.35 13.19
N ARG A 93 8.46 7.59 11.88
CA ARG A 93 7.89 8.83 11.32
C ARG A 93 7.06 8.58 10.07
N LEU A 94 6.31 9.59 9.65
CA LEU A 94 5.47 9.59 8.45
C LEU A 94 5.57 10.92 7.71
N ALA A 95 5.67 10.86 6.39
CA ALA A 95 5.52 12.02 5.51
C ALA A 95 4.60 11.70 4.33
N TRP A 96 3.82 12.68 3.92
CA TRP A 96 3.05 12.60 2.67
C TRP A 96 3.84 13.26 1.56
N LEU A 97 3.89 12.62 0.40
CA LEU A 97 4.69 13.04 -0.74
C LEU A 97 3.82 13.31 -1.95
N ALA A 98 4.22 14.32 -2.73
CA ALA A 98 3.63 14.59 -4.03
C ALA A 98 4.33 13.73 -5.10
N PRO A 99 3.64 13.33 -6.20
CA PRO A 99 4.24 12.58 -7.30
C PRO A 99 5.39 13.30 -7.98
N GLU A 100 5.37 14.63 -7.98
CA GLU A 100 6.45 15.44 -8.55
C GLU A 100 7.72 15.39 -7.68
N GLY A 101 7.60 14.87 -6.45
CA GLY A 101 8.65 14.79 -5.44
C GLY A 101 8.44 15.77 -4.30
N GLY A 102 9.10 15.51 -3.17
CA GLY A 102 9.01 16.34 -1.97
C GLY A 102 7.74 16.13 -1.15
N GLU A 103 7.71 16.75 0.03
CA GLU A 103 6.58 16.67 0.96
C GLU A 103 5.36 17.43 0.42
N LEU A 104 4.18 16.85 0.61
CA LEU A 104 2.91 17.39 0.17
C LEU A 104 2.51 18.56 1.07
N GLY A 105 2.67 19.78 0.57
CA GLY A 105 2.31 21.00 1.30
C GLY A 105 0.80 21.24 1.41
N GLY A 106 0.39 22.13 2.33
CA GLY A 106 -1.02 22.35 2.68
C GLY A 106 -1.93 22.74 1.50
N LYS A 107 -1.49 23.59 0.56
CA LYS A 107 -2.29 23.92 -0.63
C LYS A 107 -2.52 22.70 -1.53
N ALA A 108 -1.50 21.87 -1.71
CA ALA A 108 -1.57 20.68 -2.55
C ALA A 108 -2.37 19.55 -1.89
N TRP A 109 -2.38 19.50 -0.55
CA TRP A 109 -3.22 18.59 0.24
C TRP A 109 -4.72 18.82 0.00
N HIS A 110 -5.12 20.08 -0.19
CA HIS A 110 -6.52 20.46 -0.40
C HIS A 110 -6.94 20.52 -1.89
N ASP A 111 -6.10 20.09 -2.85
CA ASP A 111 -6.48 20.07 -4.27
C ASP A 111 -7.36 18.84 -4.57
N PRO A 112 -8.67 19.01 -4.88
CA PRO A 112 -9.57 17.89 -5.12
C PRO A 112 -9.27 17.13 -6.43
N ARG A 113 -8.41 17.67 -7.31
CA ARG A 113 -8.02 17.03 -8.57
C ARG A 113 -6.85 16.07 -8.39
N ARG A 114 -6.20 16.08 -7.23
CA ARG A 114 -5.05 15.21 -6.96
C ARG A 114 -5.54 13.80 -6.65
N CYS A 115 -5.28 12.89 -7.59
CA CYS A 115 -5.63 11.49 -7.44
C CYS A 115 -4.42 10.61 -7.09
N CYS A 116 -3.21 11.16 -7.04
CA CYS A 116 -2.00 10.41 -6.71
C CYS A 116 -1.23 11.04 -5.54
N VAL A 117 -0.92 10.22 -4.54
CA VAL A 117 -0.16 10.60 -3.33
C VAL A 117 0.78 9.47 -2.91
N GLY A 118 1.90 9.82 -2.28
CA GLY A 118 2.78 8.88 -1.60
C GLY A 118 2.68 9.03 -0.09
N CYS A 119 2.65 7.92 0.65
CA CYS A 119 2.82 7.87 2.09
C CYS A 119 4.16 7.20 2.39
N LEU A 120 5.11 7.98 2.90
CA LEU A 120 6.43 7.53 3.29
C LEU A 120 6.46 7.27 4.79
N LEU A 121 6.78 6.04 5.17
CA LEU A 121 6.95 5.59 6.54
C LEU A 121 8.44 5.37 6.77
N GLY A 122 9.01 6.04 7.77
CA GLY A 122 10.42 5.94 8.15
C GLY A 122 10.60 5.19 9.46
N GLN A 123 11.70 4.45 9.54
CA GLN A 123 12.33 3.96 10.76
C GLN A 123 13.76 4.51 10.76
N ASP A 124 14.13 5.40 11.69
CA ASP A 124 15.46 6.01 11.72
C ASP A 124 16.43 5.32 12.69
N GLY A 125 15.97 4.28 13.37
CA GLY A 125 16.70 3.66 14.49
C GLY A 125 16.21 4.20 15.83
N GLY A 126 17.00 4.06 16.90
CA GLY A 126 16.58 4.35 18.28
C GLY A 126 16.43 3.06 19.09
N HIS A 127 15.32 2.91 19.82
CA HIS A 127 14.97 1.63 20.47
C HIS A 127 14.39 0.59 19.49
N GLY A 128 14.12 1.02 18.25
CA GLY A 128 13.56 0.17 17.19
C GLY A 128 14.61 -0.55 16.33
N PRO A 129 14.17 -1.26 15.28
CA PRO A 129 15.04 -1.99 14.37
C PRO A 129 15.94 -1.06 13.54
N ALA A 130 16.87 -1.68 12.80
CA ALA A 130 17.78 -0.97 11.90
C ALA A 130 17.02 -0.03 10.93
N PRO A 131 17.61 1.12 10.55
CA PRO A 131 16.90 2.12 9.78
C PRO A 131 16.48 1.65 8.37
N TYR A 132 15.24 1.98 7.97
CA TYR A 132 14.70 1.69 6.64
C TYR A 132 13.44 2.52 6.36
N SER A 133 12.88 2.43 5.16
CA SER A 133 11.64 3.11 4.82
C SER A 133 10.71 2.26 3.97
N LEU A 134 9.40 2.53 4.09
CA LEU A 134 8.36 2.03 3.21
C LEU A 134 7.67 3.20 2.52
N LEU A 135 7.49 3.11 1.21
CA LEU A 135 6.76 4.10 0.43
C LEU A 135 5.52 3.43 -0.19
N LEU A 136 4.34 3.87 0.26
CA LEU A 136 3.06 3.47 -0.30
C LEU A 136 2.59 4.54 -1.29
N VAL A 137 2.59 4.23 -2.59
CA VAL A 137 2.09 5.14 -3.63
C VAL A 137 0.71 4.69 -4.08
N MET A 138 -0.25 5.60 -4.05
CA MET A 138 -1.65 5.32 -4.39
C MET A 138 -2.08 6.23 -5.52
N ASN A 139 -2.45 5.66 -6.66
CA ASN A 139 -3.00 6.39 -7.81
C ASN A 139 -4.46 5.99 -8.02
N GLY A 140 -5.38 6.84 -7.57
CA GLY A 140 -6.82 6.71 -7.82
C GLY A 140 -7.26 7.27 -9.18
N GLY A 141 -6.35 7.90 -9.94
CA GLY A 141 -6.63 8.46 -11.26
C GLY A 141 -6.68 7.39 -12.33
N GLU A 142 -7.26 7.72 -13.49
CA GLU A 142 -7.36 6.79 -14.62
C GLU A 142 -6.05 6.64 -15.39
N GLU A 143 -5.24 7.70 -15.39
CA GLU A 143 -3.99 7.75 -16.14
C GLU A 143 -2.79 7.30 -15.29
N PRO A 144 -1.76 6.71 -15.92
CA PRO A 144 -0.48 6.47 -15.27
C PRO A 144 0.17 7.76 -14.78
N VAL A 145 0.87 7.67 -13.64
CA VAL A 145 1.60 8.79 -13.04
C VAL A 145 3.05 8.37 -12.83
N SER A 146 3.98 9.21 -13.32
CA SER A 146 5.40 9.09 -12.96
C SER A 146 5.62 9.70 -11.57
N PHE A 147 6.01 8.87 -10.60
CA PHE A 147 6.23 9.26 -9.21
C PHE A 147 7.72 9.36 -8.91
N THR A 148 8.19 10.56 -8.55
CA THR A 148 9.58 10.81 -8.15
C THR A 148 9.89 10.15 -6.81
N LEU A 149 10.88 9.27 -6.79
CA LEU A 149 11.30 8.54 -5.58
C LEU A 149 12.14 9.45 -4.66
N PRO A 150 11.94 9.40 -3.33
CA PRO A 150 12.81 10.10 -2.41
C PRO A 150 14.23 9.51 -2.40
N LYS A 151 15.19 10.32 -1.94
CA LYS A 151 16.59 9.91 -1.74
C LYS A 151 16.73 8.98 -0.52
N ALA A 152 16.20 7.78 -0.65
CA ALA A 152 16.28 6.70 0.32
C ALA A 152 16.46 5.34 -0.38
N GLY A 153 17.10 5.36 -1.56
CA GLY A 153 17.35 4.17 -2.38
C GLY A 153 18.56 3.34 -1.89
N PRO A 154 18.79 2.15 -2.47
CA PRO A 154 18.02 1.56 -3.57
C PRO A 154 16.62 1.14 -3.12
N TRP A 155 15.63 1.40 -3.97
CA TRP A 155 14.25 1.00 -3.75
C TRP A 155 13.98 -0.40 -4.28
N GLN A 156 13.16 -1.15 -3.56
CA GLN A 156 12.72 -2.49 -3.90
C GLN A 156 11.21 -2.53 -3.94
N ARG A 157 10.64 -3.01 -5.03
CA ARG A 157 9.20 -3.21 -5.16
C ARG A 157 8.77 -4.38 -4.30
N ARG A 158 7.71 -4.20 -3.52
CA ARG A 158 7.14 -5.22 -2.62
C ARG A 158 5.70 -5.55 -3.00
N VAL A 159 4.93 -4.56 -3.45
CA VAL A 159 3.56 -4.75 -3.96
C VAL A 159 3.37 -3.87 -5.21
N ASP A 160 2.65 -4.38 -6.21
CA ASP A 160 2.12 -3.63 -7.34
C ASP A 160 0.80 -4.24 -7.80
N THR A 161 -0.32 -3.53 -7.64
CA THR A 161 -1.63 -4.10 -7.98
C THR A 161 -1.89 -4.15 -9.49
N ALA A 162 -1.10 -3.45 -10.30
CA ALA A 162 -1.24 -3.43 -11.76
C ALA A 162 -0.44 -4.52 -12.47
N GLU A 163 0.62 -5.05 -11.84
CA GLU A 163 1.57 -5.98 -12.47
C GLU A 163 1.74 -7.26 -11.64
N ALA A 164 1.53 -8.43 -12.27
CA ALA A 164 1.86 -9.71 -11.65
C ALA A 164 3.38 -9.83 -11.41
N PRO A 165 3.85 -10.48 -10.33
CA PRO A 165 3.13 -11.34 -9.39
C PRO A 165 2.33 -10.62 -8.29
N TRP A 166 2.19 -9.29 -8.38
CA TRP A 166 1.49 -8.40 -7.45
C TRP A 166 2.12 -8.25 -6.07
N VAL A 167 2.76 -9.29 -5.55
CA VAL A 167 3.63 -9.25 -4.37
C VAL A 167 5.00 -9.78 -4.77
N PHE A 168 6.02 -8.97 -4.46
CA PHE A 168 7.37 -9.03 -4.97
C PHE A 168 8.35 -9.40 -3.84
N ARG A 169 9.42 -10.12 -4.17
CA ARG A 169 10.45 -10.52 -3.18
C ARG A 169 11.48 -9.43 -2.91
N GLY A 170 11.43 -8.32 -3.62
CA GLY A 170 12.30 -7.16 -3.44
C GLY A 170 12.98 -6.71 -4.72
N GLU A 171 12.29 -6.82 -5.84
CA GLU A 171 12.78 -6.50 -7.18
C GLU A 171 13.23 -5.03 -7.22
N PRO A 172 14.47 -4.74 -7.63
CA PRO A 172 14.98 -3.37 -7.66
C PRO A 172 14.13 -2.46 -8.55
N VAL A 173 13.82 -1.27 -8.05
CA VAL A 173 13.26 -0.18 -8.86
C VAL A 173 14.42 0.67 -9.36
N ALA A 174 14.61 0.68 -10.68
CA ALA A 174 15.68 1.44 -11.31
C ALA A 174 15.31 2.91 -11.48
N GLY A 175 16.30 3.80 -11.32
CA GLY A 175 16.15 5.23 -11.59
C GLY A 175 15.66 6.05 -10.39
N ALA A 176 15.28 7.29 -10.68
CA ALA A 176 14.84 8.28 -9.69
C ALA A 176 13.31 8.41 -9.61
N SER A 177 12.57 7.65 -10.41
CA SER A 177 11.10 7.64 -10.42
C SER A 177 10.58 6.23 -10.70
N THR A 178 9.30 6.02 -10.42
CA THR A 178 8.57 4.80 -10.80
C THR A 178 7.26 5.18 -11.49
N GLU A 179 6.83 4.38 -12.45
CA GLU A 179 5.53 4.56 -13.09
C GLU A 179 4.47 3.80 -12.29
N VAL A 180 3.42 4.51 -11.87
CA VAL A 180 2.28 3.95 -11.14
C VAL A 180 1.06 4.03 -12.04
N GLN A 181 0.58 2.86 -12.48
CA GLN A 181 -0.55 2.76 -13.41
C GLN A 181 -1.83 3.41 -12.87
N GLY A 182 -2.73 3.75 -13.78
CA GLY A 182 -4.07 4.20 -13.41
C GLY A 182 -4.79 3.17 -12.54
N ARG A 183 -5.47 3.69 -11.51
CA ARG A 183 -6.25 2.94 -10.53
C ARG A 183 -5.44 1.78 -9.95
N SER A 184 -4.25 2.09 -9.43
CA SER A 184 -3.33 1.11 -8.87
C SER A 184 -2.59 1.64 -7.64
N LEU A 185 -1.90 0.75 -6.96
CA LEU A 185 -1.12 1.04 -5.76
C LEU A 185 0.18 0.24 -5.80
N GLN A 186 1.28 0.88 -5.36
CA GLN A 186 2.57 0.24 -5.17
C GLN A 186 3.05 0.41 -3.72
N LEU A 187 3.70 -0.64 -3.20
CA LEU A 187 4.47 -0.57 -1.96
C LEU A 187 5.93 -0.82 -2.31
N LEU A 188 6.80 0.12 -1.94
CA LEU A 188 8.24 0.03 -2.11
C LEU A 188 8.92 0.01 -0.74
N ARG A 189 10.05 -0.68 -0.65
CA ARG A 189 10.95 -0.67 0.51
C ARG A 189 12.27 -0.03 0.10
N GLY A 190 12.73 0.94 0.86
CA GLY A 190 13.98 1.65 0.65
C GLY A 190 14.93 1.51 1.84
N GLY A 191 16.11 2.09 1.69
CA GLY A 191 17.00 2.41 2.79
C GLY A 191 16.43 3.50 3.70
N PRO A 192 17.22 3.99 4.67
CA PRO A 192 16.81 5.11 5.51
C PRO A 192 16.58 6.37 4.66
N TRP A 193 15.52 7.08 5.01
CA TRP A 193 15.20 8.39 4.43
C TRP A 193 15.53 9.48 5.44
N THR A 194 16.19 10.53 4.97
CA THR A 194 16.41 11.76 5.75
C THR A 194 15.50 12.86 5.22
N PRO A 195 14.69 13.53 6.06
CA PRO A 195 13.91 14.68 5.62
C PRO A 195 14.80 15.85 5.19
N ALA A 196 14.28 16.65 4.26
CA ALA A 196 14.94 17.88 3.85
C ALA A 196 15.10 18.82 5.06
N GLY A 197 16.33 19.28 5.32
CA GLY A 197 16.68 20.16 6.44
C GLY A 197 17.41 19.48 7.61
N GLU A 198 17.49 18.15 7.63
CA GLU A 198 18.26 17.39 8.63
C GLU A 198 19.61 16.88 8.11
N GLU A 199 19.95 17.17 6.84
CA GLU A 199 21.15 16.69 6.14
C GLU A 199 22.49 17.20 6.74
N GLY A 200 22.47 18.13 7.70
CA GLY A 200 23.64 18.81 8.27
C GLY A 200 23.92 18.57 9.75
N ARG A 201 23.24 17.62 10.41
CA ARG A 201 23.50 17.24 11.82
C ARG A 201 24.04 15.81 11.90
N GLN A 202 25.29 15.63 11.48
CA GLN A 202 26.11 14.46 11.83
C GLN A 202 27.40 14.94 12.47
#